data_AF-C4LYA6-F1
#
_entry.id   AF-C4LYA6-F1
#
_cell.length_a   1.000
_cell.length_b   1.000
_cell.length_c   1.000
_cell.angle_alpha   90.00
_cell.angle_beta   90.00
_cell.angle_gamma   90.00
#
_symmetry.space_group_name_H-M   'P 1'
#
loop_
_entity.id
_entity.type
_entity.pdbx_description
1 polymer ?
#
loop_
_entity_poly.entity_id
_entity_poly.type
_entity_poly.pdbx_seq_one_letter_code
_entity_poly.pdbx_strand_id
1 'polypeptide(L)'
;MSLSTETLSKIKKYIVIIFAVIIGSVFLLSLLPDSPIPKVLMSIFKIIQNLDIVTSSIIITILHIIAVPFMIPTTPITIVAGIMFGSVLGTIISTIGCTIGAIIVFFITRFVVLETINEYINKNENLKLMQLIVKENGLIFITLLRVSPVFPFPIINYILPPVVDFIPYAIGTLIGLIPCNFVVVYFSASMTNITEVFSSNGMSGGALTMMIITTVISISLIIGITYYVKSKINELKKNQNKSSSSDECLIPKEEEKEIEEEEF
;
A
#
# COMPACT_ATOMS: atom_id res chain seq x y z
N MET A 1 -38.49 10.27 -1.52
CA MET A 1 -38.53 8.83 -1.80
C MET A 1 -37.23 8.22 -1.28
N SER A 2 -37.21 7.79 -0.01
CA SER A 2 -36.02 7.25 0.64
C SER A 2 -35.76 5.83 0.13
N LEU A 3 -34.70 5.62 -0.64
CA LEU A 3 -34.25 4.28 -1.01
C LEU A 3 -34.00 3.47 0.28
N SER A 4 -34.57 2.26 0.35
CA SER A 4 -34.39 1.40 1.51
C SER A 4 -32.90 1.04 1.65
N THR A 5 -32.43 0.94 2.90
CA THR A 5 -31.05 0.57 3.24
C THR A 5 -30.60 -0.73 2.56
N GLU A 6 -31.56 -1.61 2.29
CA GLU A 6 -31.36 -2.87 1.55
C GLU A 6 -31.00 -2.65 0.08
N THR A 7 -31.64 -1.71 -0.62
CA THR A 7 -31.33 -1.39 -2.02
C THR A 7 -29.93 -0.77 -2.13
N LEU A 8 -29.56 0.10 -1.17
CA LEU A 8 -28.24 0.73 -1.13
C LEU A 8 -27.11 -0.30 -0.90
N SER A 9 -27.35 -1.29 -0.04
CA SER A 9 -26.42 -2.41 0.20
C SER A 9 -26.21 -3.26 -1.06
N LYS A 10 -27.30 -3.61 -1.77
CA LYS A 10 -27.23 -4.34 -3.04
C LYS A 10 -26.45 -3.54 -4.09
N ILE A 11 -26.74 -2.25 -4.25
CA ILE A 11 -26.05 -1.36 -5.19
C ILE A 11 -24.54 -1.30 -4.91
N LYS A 12 -24.13 -1.15 -3.64
CA LYS A 12 -22.70 -1.17 -3.27
C LYS A 12 -22.02 -2.49 -3.61
N LYS A 13 -22.70 -3.62 -3.35
CA LYS A 13 -22.18 -4.95 -3.70
C LYS A 13 -22.00 -5.08 -5.22
N TYR A 14 -22.95 -4.59 -6.01
CA TYR A 14 -22.83 -4.56 -7.47
C TYR A 14 -21.72 -3.63 -7.96
N ILE A 15 -21.55 -2.45 -7.37
CA ILE A 15 -20.44 -1.54 -7.71
C ILE A 15 -19.08 -2.20 -7.45
N VAL A 16 -18.92 -2.87 -6.29
CA VAL A 16 -17.68 -3.60 -5.96
C VAL A 16 -17.44 -4.75 -6.91
N ILE A 17 -18.48 -5.52 -7.26
CA ILE A 17 -18.38 -6.63 -8.23
C ILE A 17 -18.01 -6.08 -9.61
N ILE A 18 -18.67 -5.02 -10.08
CA ILE A 18 -18.39 -4.38 -11.36
C ILE A 18 -16.97 -3.84 -11.38
N PHE A 19 -16.51 -3.19 -10.31
CA PHE A 19 -15.14 -2.68 -10.22
C PHE A 19 -14.10 -3.81 -10.20
N ALA A 20 -14.36 -4.89 -9.47
CA ALA A 20 -13.52 -6.09 -9.45
C ALA A 20 -13.49 -6.79 -10.82
N VAL A 21 -14.62 -6.82 -11.54
CA VAL A 21 -14.71 -7.35 -12.91
C VAL A 21 -13.99 -6.44 -13.89
N ILE A 22 -14.08 -5.12 -13.76
CA ILE A 22 -13.35 -4.16 -14.59
C ILE A 22 -11.85 -4.34 -14.36
N ILE A 23 -11.39 -4.34 -13.11
CA ILE A 23 -9.97 -4.58 -12.77
C ILE A 23 -9.51 -5.95 -13.27
N GLY A 24 -10.29 -6.99 -13.01
CA GLY A 24 -10.01 -8.35 -13.46
C GLY A 24 -9.97 -8.46 -14.98
N SER A 25 -10.86 -7.76 -15.68
CA SER A 25 -10.90 -7.72 -17.15
C SER A 25 -9.71 -6.95 -17.72
N VAL A 26 -9.33 -5.81 -17.14
CA VAL A 26 -8.15 -5.02 -17.55
C VAL A 26 -6.87 -5.82 -17.29
N PHE A 27 -6.80 -6.53 -16.16
CA PHE A 27 -5.69 -7.44 -15.85
C PHE A 27 -5.64 -8.62 -16.82
N LEU A 28 -6.77 -9.26 -17.11
CA LEU A 28 -6.88 -10.38 -18.06
C LEU A 28 -6.54 -9.92 -19.50
N LEU A 29 -7.01 -8.74 -19.90
CA LEU A 29 -6.65 -8.09 -21.16
C LEU A 29 -5.17 -7.74 -21.22
N SER A 30 -4.53 -7.41 -20.09
CA SER A 30 -3.08 -7.16 -20.01
C SER A 30 -2.24 -8.44 -20.17
N LEU A 31 -2.81 -9.61 -19.84
CA LEU A 31 -2.18 -10.91 -20.04
C LEU A 31 -2.27 -11.43 -21.48
N LEU A 32 -3.09 -10.81 -22.33
CA LEU A 32 -3.13 -11.18 -23.75
C LEU A 32 -1.83 -10.73 -24.45
N PRO A 33 -1.21 -11.60 -25.27
CA PRO A 33 0.05 -11.30 -25.95
C PRO A 33 0.00 -10.08 -26.88
N ASP A 34 -1.20 -9.69 -27.34
CA ASP A 34 -1.42 -8.52 -28.19
C ASP A 34 -1.84 -7.23 -27.47
N SER A 35 -1.83 -7.25 -26.14
CA SER A 35 -2.29 -6.11 -25.36
C SER A 35 -1.49 -4.83 -25.66
N PRO A 36 -2.14 -3.65 -25.66
CA PRO A 36 -1.46 -2.39 -25.92
C PRO A 36 -0.53 -1.98 -24.77
N ILE A 37 -0.71 -2.53 -23.57
CA ILE A 37 -0.02 -2.12 -22.35
C ILE A 37 1.49 -2.45 -22.40
N PRO A 38 1.94 -3.68 -22.69
CA PRO A 38 3.36 -3.99 -22.89
C PRO A 38 4.00 -3.17 -24.02
N LYS A 39 3.27 -2.90 -25.11
CA LYS A 39 3.75 -2.11 -26.26
C LYS A 39 3.95 -0.64 -25.89
N VAL A 40 3.00 -0.04 -25.17
CA VAL A 40 3.11 1.33 -24.65
C VAL A 40 4.23 1.42 -23.62
N LEU A 41 4.33 0.44 -22.71
CA LEU A 41 5.40 0.37 -21.72
C LEU A 41 6.78 0.28 -22.39
N MET A 42 6.95 -0.58 -23.40
CA MET A 42 8.19 -0.66 -24.17
C MET A 42 8.50 0.62 -24.95
N SER A 43 7.48 1.29 -25.49
CA SER A 43 7.68 2.56 -26.22
C SER A 43 8.15 3.67 -25.28
N ILE A 44 7.52 3.79 -24.11
CA ILE A 44 7.92 4.72 -23.06
C ILE A 44 9.33 4.37 -22.56
N PHE A 45 9.59 3.10 -22.27
CA PHE A 45 10.92 2.63 -21.86
C PHE A 45 12.01 3.03 -22.85
N LYS A 46 11.78 2.80 -24.15
CA LYS A 46 12.74 3.14 -25.22
C LYS A 46 12.97 4.64 -25.37
N ILE A 47 11.96 5.47 -25.07
CA ILE A 47 12.11 6.93 -25.05
C ILE A 47 12.96 7.35 -23.85
N ILE A 48 12.64 6.81 -22.66
CA ILE A 48 13.29 7.19 -21.42
C ILE A 48 14.75 6.69 -21.39
N GLN A 49 15.06 5.51 -21.94
CA GLN A 49 16.43 4.96 -21.89
C GLN A 49 17.47 5.84 -22.61
N ASN A 50 17.04 6.66 -23.58
CA ASN A 50 17.94 7.51 -24.36
C ASN A 50 18.20 8.87 -23.68
N LEU A 51 17.54 9.13 -22.56
CA LEU A 51 17.72 10.34 -21.76
C LEU A 51 18.80 10.12 -20.71
N ASP A 52 19.28 11.22 -20.13
CA ASP A 52 20.19 11.14 -18.98
C ASP A 52 19.49 10.54 -17.75
N ILE A 53 20.29 10.06 -16.81
CA ILE A 53 19.80 9.35 -15.62
C ILE A 53 18.91 10.24 -14.73
N VAL A 54 19.19 11.55 -14.67
CA VAL A 54 18.43 12.48 -13.83
C VAL A 54 17.06 12.72 -14.44
N THR A 55 16.98 13.07 -15.73
CA THR A 55 15.69 13.28 -16.41
C THR A 55 14.83 12.02 -16.37
N SER A 56 15.44 10.86 -16.61
CA SER A 56 14.75 9.58 -16.53
C SER A 56 14.15 9.31 -15.15
N SER A 57 14.91 9.60 -14.08
CA SER A 57 14.44 9.43 -12.69
C SER A 57 13.26 10.34 -12.36
N ILE A 58 13.28 11.58 -12.87
CA ILE A 58 12.21 12.56 -12.67
C ILE A 58 10.94 12.09 -13.38
N ILE A 59 11.04 11.65 -14.64
CA ILE A 59 9.88 11.16 -15.41
C ILE A 59 9.23 9.98 -14.70
N ILE A 60 10.02 8.99 -14.27
CA ILE A 60 9.50 7.81 -13.57
C ILE A 60 8.86 8.18 -12.23
N THR A 61 9.44 9.15 -11.51
CA THR A 61 8.83 9.68 -10.27
C THR A 61 7.48 10.34 -10.58
N ILE A 62 7.41 11.20 -11.59
CA ILE A 62 6.17 11.88 -12.02
C ILE A 62 5.11 10.86 -12.45
N LEU A 63 5.50 9.81 -13.18
CA LEU A 63 4.58 8.74 -13.58
C LEU A 63 3.95 8.05 -12.37
N HIS A 64 4.71 7.77 -11.31
CA HIS A 64 4.15 7.25 -10.06
C HIS A 64 3.22 8.28 -9.40
N ILE A 65 3.65 9.54 -9.30
CA ILE A 65 2.85 10.63 -8.70
C ILE A 65 1.48 10.76 -9.37
N ILE A 66 1.41 10.60 -10.69
CA ILE A 66 0.16 10.64 -11.46
C ILE A 66 -0.58 9.31 -11.38
N ALA A 67 0.10 8.16 -11.46
CA ALA A 67 -0.57 6.86 -11.47
C ALA A 67 -1.40 6.62 -10.19
N VAL A 68 -0.87 7.04 -9.04
CA VAL A 68 -1.49 6.76 -7.73
C VAL A 68 -2.88 7.40 -7.58
N PRO A 69 -3.09 8.72 -7.81
CA PRO A 69 -4.41 9.33 -7.78
C PRO A 69 -5.38 8.87 -8.87
N PHE A 70 -4.92 8.27 -9.95
CA PHE A 70 -5.78 7.75 -11.01
C PHE A 70 -6.10 6.26 -10.84
N MET A 71 -5.73 5.67 -9.71
CA MET A 71 -5.87 4.23 -9.42
C MET A 71 -5.19 3.34 -10.47
N ILE A 72 -4.22 3.87 -11.21
CA ILE A 72 -3.46 3.13 -12.20
C ILE A 72 -2.49 2.22 -11.45
N PRO A 73 -2.42 0.92 -11.78
CA PRO A 73 -1.43 0.02 -11.18
C PRO A 73 -0.01 0.56 -11.36
N THR A 74 0.72 0.74 -10.25
CA THR A 74 2.09 1.29 -10.27
C THR A 74 3.15 0.22 -10.55
N THR A 75 2.82 -1.06 -10.38
CA THR A 75 3.75 -2.20 -10.56
C THR A 75 4.50 -2.16 -11.90
N PRO A 76 3.87 -1.87 -13.07
CA PRO A 76 4.61 -1.78 -14.33
C PRO A 76 5.66 -0.65 -14.33
N ILE A 77 5.35 0.48 -13.71
CA ILE A 77 6.26 1.63 -13.60
C ILE A 77 7.43 1.29 -12.66
N THR A 78 7.15 0.58 -11.56
CA THR A 78 8.16 0.08 -10.62
C THR A 78 9.09 -0.96 -11.27
N ILE A 79 8.57 -1.83 -12.14
CA ILE A 79 9.39 -2.77 -12.92
C ILE A 79 10.34 -2.02 -13.85
N VAL A 80 9.84 -1.01 -14.58
CA VAL A 80 10.67 -0.15 -15.43
C VAL A 80 11.77 0.53 -14.61
N ALA A 81 11.42 1.03 -13.41
CA ALA A 81 12.41 1.65 -12.53
C ALA A 81 13.54 0.67 -12.12
N GLY A 82 13.23 -0.60 -11.85
CA GLY A 82 14.25 -1.60 -11.53
C GLY A 82 15.14 -1.97 -12.72
N ILE A 83 14.55 -2.11 -13.91
CA ILE A 83 15.31 -2.37 -15.15
C ILE A 83 16.28 -1.22 -15.45
N MET A 84 15.85 0.04 -15.26
CA MET A 84 16.65 1.22 -15.64
C MET A 84 17.68 1.66 -14.60
N PHE A 85 17.33 1.63 -13.31
CA PHE A 85 18.15 2.23 -12.24
C PHE A 85 18.73 1.20 -11.27
N GLY A 86 18.43 -0.09 -11.47
CA GLY A 86 18.84 -1.16 -10.57
C GLY A 86 18.03 -1.18 -9.26
N SER A 87 18.37 -2.14 -8.39
CA SER A 87 17.60 -2.46 -7.19
C SER A 87 17.51 -1.32 -6.17
N VAL A 88 18.60 -0.60 -5.93
CA VAL A 88 18.64 0.46 -4.90
C VAL A 88 17.96 1.73 -5.37
N LEU A 89 18.45 2.35 -6.45
CA LEU A 89 17.92 3.62 -6.95
C LEU A 89 16.48 3.46 -7.45
N GLY A 90 16.15 2.37 -8.14
CA GLY A 90 14.78 2.10 -8.58
C GLY A 90 13.79 1.98 -7.41
N THR A 91 14.23 1.42 -6.27
CA THR A 91 13.41 1.36 -5.04
C THR A 91 13.21 2.76 -4.46
N ILE A 92 14.26 3.56 -4.37
CA ILE A 92 14.17 4.93 -3.85
C ILE A 92 13.21 5.76 -4.70
N ILE A 93 13.43 5.79 -6.03
CA ILE A 93 12.62 6.52 -7.01
C ILE A 93 11.14 6.11 -6.91
N SER A 94 10.86 4.81 -6.95
CA SER A 94 9.48 4.30 -6.93
C SER A 94 8.79 4.58 -5.59
N THR A 95 9.52 4.44 -4.47
CA THR A 95 8.97 4.68 -3.13
C THR A 95 8.64 6.16 -2.93
N ILE A 96 9.54 7.07 -3.35
CA ILE A 96 9.29 8.51 -3.29
C ILE A 96 8.09 8.88 -4.16
N GLY A 97 8.07 8.43 -5.42
CA GLY A 97 6.97 8.74 -6.34
C GLY A 97 5.62 8.23 -5.84
N CYS A 98 5.54 6.97 -5.38
CA CYS A 98 4.32 6.41 -4.81
C CYS A 98 3.88 7.14 -3.53
N THR A 99 4.84 7.53 -2.67
CA THR A 99 4.52 8.24 -1.41
C THR A 99 3.98 9.63 -1.70
N ILE A 100 4.59 10.39 -2.61
CA ILE A 100 4.09 11.71 -3.02
C ILE A 100 2.70 11.58 -3.65
N GLY A 101 2.49 10.61 -4.55
CA GLY A 101 1.17 10.32 -5.11
C GLY A 101 0.13 9.99 -4.04
N ALA A 102 0.49 9.18 -3.03
CA ALA A 102 -0.39 8.85 -1.90
C ALA A 102 -0.69 10.08 -1.04
N ILE A 103 0.28 10.98 -0.82
CA ILE A 103 0.08 12.26 -0.13
C ILE A 103 -0.92 13.15 -0.89
N ILE A 104 -0.85 13.19 -2.23
CA ILE A 104 -1.84 13.91 -3.04
C ILE A 104 -3.24 13.32 -2.82
N VAL A 105 -3.38 11.99 -2.87
CA VAL A 105 -4.66 11.32 -2.59
C VAL A 105 -5.15 11.62 -1.17
N PHE A 106 -4.24 11.68 -0.20
CA PHE A 106 -4.59 12.05 1.18
C PHE A 106 -5.27 13.41 1.22
N PHE A 107 -4.68 14.43 0.59
CA PHE A 107 -5.25 15.77 0.57
C PHE A 107 -6.52 15.86 -0.27
N ILE A 108 -6.59 15.20 -1.43
CA ILE A 108 -7.82 15.10 -2.22
C ILE A 108 -8.95 14.53 -1.35
N THR A 109 -8.69 13.41 -0.66
CA THR A 109 -9.70 12.75 0.17
C THR A 109 -10.09 13.61 1.38
N ARG A 110 -9.10 14.24 2.04
CA ARG A 110 -9.29 15.06 3.25
C ARG A 110 -9.99 16.40 2.97
N PHE A 111 -9.84 16.99 1.79
CA PHE A 111 -10.44 18.30 1.51
C PHE A 111 -11.68 18.21 0.62
N VAL A 112 -11.77 17.22 -0.27
CA VAL A 112 -12.86 17.12 -1.26
C VAL A 112 -13.96 16.16 -0.79
N VAL A 113 -13.63 15.13 -0.01
CA VAL A 113 -14.55 14.01 0.28
C VAL A 113 -14.85 13.87 1.78
N LEU A 114 -14.39 14.81 2.62
CA LEU A 114 -14.45 14.69 4.07
C LEU A 114 -15.89 14.60 4.61
N GLU A 115 -16.81 15.42 4.09
CA GLU A 115 -18.21 15.44 4.53
C GLU A 115 -18.92 14.12 4.20
N THR A 116 -18.73 13.62 2.98
CA THR A 116 -19.27 12.32 2.54
C THR A 116 -18.70 11.16 3.36
N ILE A 117 -17.43 11.23 3.75
CA ILE A 117 -16.79 10.16 4.50
C ILE A 117 -17.11 10.22 5.99
N ASN A 118 -17.27 11.40 6.58
CA ASN A 118 -17.73 11.52 7.97
C ASN A 118 -19.11 10.88 8.15
N GLU A 119 -20.03 11.06 7.20
CA GLU A 119 -21.30 10.33 7.21
C GLU A 119 -21.11 8.81 7.08
N TYR A 120 -20.13 8.37 6.29
CA TYR A 120 -19.85 6.95 6.06
C TYR A 120 -19.18 6.27 7.26
N ILE A 121 -18.25 6.95 7.92
CA ILE A 121 -17.61 6.54 9.17
C ILE A 121 -18.67 6.44 10.27
N ASN A 122 -19.54 7.43 10.38
CA ASN A 122 -20.59 7.44 11.39
C ASN A 122 -21.56 6.25 11.27
N LYS A 123 -21.75 5.74 10.04
CA LYS A 123 -22.60 4.59 9.70
C LYS A 123 -21.88 3.23 9.70
N ASN A 124 -20.54 3.18 9.87
CA ASN A 124 -19.77 1.95 9.71
C ASN A 124 -18.87 1.71 10.93
N GLU A 125 -19.30 0.81 11.82
CA GLU A 125 -18.62 0.48 13.08
C GLU A 125 -17.16 0.05 12.87
N ASN A 126 -16.85 -0.64 11.77
CA ASN A 126 -15.48 -1.04 11.43
C ASN A 126 -14.55 0.16 11.20
N LEU A 127 -15.05 1.26 10.61
CA LEU A 127 -14.26 2.47 10.40
C LEU A 127 -14.06 3.25 11.70
N LYS A 128 -15.06 3.26 12.59
CA LYS A 128 -14.92 3.82 13.95
C LYS A 128 -13.89 3.03 14.77
N LEU A 129 -13.97 1.71 14.73
CA LEU A 129 -12.99 0.83 15.39
C LEU A 129 -11.59 1.08 14.83
N MET A 130 -11.45 1.24 13.50
CA MET A 130 -10.18 1.57 12.87
C MET A 130 -9.64 2.93 13.31
N GLN A 131 -10.49 3.95 13.46
CA GLN A 131 -10.06 5.24 14.04
C GLN A 131 -9.52 5.09 15.45
N LEU A 132 -10.16 4.29 16.30
CA LEU A 132 -9.69 4.03 17.67
C LEU A 132 -8.32 3.33 17.66
N ILE A 133 -8.13 2.34 16.79
CA ILE A 133 -6.86 1.61 16.64
C ILE A 133 -5.74 2.54 16.12
N VAL A 134 -6.07 3.42 15.17
CA VAL A 134 -5.11 4.35 14.56
C VAL A 134 -4.70 5.47 15.52
N LYS A 135 -5.58 5.89 16.44
CA LYS A 135 -5.35 7.03 17.34
C LYS A 135 -4.07 6.93 18.16
N GLU A 136 -3.70 5.72 18.59
CA GLU A 136 -2.47 5.50 19.38
C GLU A 136 -1.28 5.04 18.54
N ASN A 137 -1.51 4.28 17.46
CA ASN A 137 -0.45 3.57 16.74
C ASN A 137 -0.52 3.75 15.21
N GLY A 138 -1.04 4.88 14.74
CA GLY A 138 -1.30 5.13 13.32
C GLY A 138 -0.11 4.85 12.40
N LEU A 139 1.11 5.26 12.77
CA LEU A 139 2.27 5.07 11.91
C LEU A 139 2.55 3.58 11.69
N ILE A 140 2.51 2.81 12.77
CA ILE A 140 2.80 1.38 12.75
C ILE A 140 1.67 0.66 12.00
N PHE A 141 0.42 1.00 12.28
CA PHE A 141 -0.74 0.47 11.55
C PHE A 141 -0.65 0.68 10.04
N ILE A 142 -0.30 1.89 9.60
CA ILE A 142 -0.17 2.20 8.17
C ILE A 142 1.00 1.44 7.56
N THR A 143 2.16 1.45 8.22
CA THR A 143 3.34 0.71 7.76
C THR A 143 2.99 -0.75 7.51
N LEU A 144 2.28 -1.35 8.44
CA LEU A 144 1.84 -2.74 8.37
C LEU A 144 0.89 -3.03 7.24
N LEU A 145 -0.11 -2.17 7.07
CA LEU A 145 -1.05 -2.30 5.97
C LEU A 145 -0.36 -2.19 4.61
N ARG A 146 0.73 -1.43 4.52
CA ARG A 146 1.49 -1.24 3.27
C ARG A 146 2.46 -2.38 2.98
N VAL A 147 3.07 -2.95 4.03
CA VAL A 147 3.89 -4.16 3.92
C VAL A 147 3.02 -5.38 3.60
N SER A 148 1.78 -5.39 4.11
CA SER A 148 0.84 -6.48 3.91
C SER A 148 0.19 -6.42 2.51
N PRO A 149 0.21 -7.53 1.73
CA PRO A 149 -0.45 -7.58 0.42
C PRO A 149 -1.98 -7.77 0.52
N VAL A 150 -2.56 -7.66 1.73
CA VAL A 150 -3.97 -8.00 1.99
C VAL A 150 -4.94 -7.10 1.22
N PHE A 151 -4.55 -5.86 0.91
CA PHE A 151 -5.42 -4.92 0.23
C PHE A 151 -4.73 -4.27 -0.98
N PRO A 152 -5.48 -4.08 -2.08
CA PRO A 152 -4.96 -3.37 -3.25
C PRO A 152 -4.53 -1.94 -2.92
N PHE A 153 -3.31 -1.58 -3.33
CA PHE A 153 -2.72 -0.25 -3.08
C PHE A 153 -3.62 0.92 -3.50
N PRO A 154 -4.30 0.91 -4.67
CA PRO A 154 -5.19 2.00 -5.07
C PRO A 154 -6.35 2.23 -4.11
N ILE A 155 -6.92 1.17 -3.54
CA ILE A 155 -8.10 1.25 -2.67
C ILE A 155 -7.73 1.83 -1.31
N ILE A 156 -6.65 1.31 -0.72
CA ILE A 156 -6.16 1.76 0.59
C ILE A 156 -5.85 3.26 0.60
N ASN A 157 -5.36 3.81 -0.52
CA ASN A 157 -5.00 5.23 -0.61
C ASN A 157 -6.18 6.18 -0.33
N TYR A 158 -7.43 5.77 -0.59
CA TYR A 158 -8.62 6.58 -0.33
C TYR A 158 -9.33 6.23 0.98
N ILE A 159 -9.16 5.01 1.50
CA ILE A 159 -9.85 4.58 2.74
C ILE A 159 -9.18 5.11 4.00
N LEU A 160 -7.84 5.25 3.99
CA LEU A 160 -7.06 5.62 5.17
C LEU A 160 -7.04 7.12 5.52
N PRO A 161 -6.95 8.07 4.56
CA PRO A 161 -6.86 9.50 4.89
C PRO A 161 -7.94 10.06 5.83
N PRO A 162 -9.20 9.58 5.79
CA PRO A 162 -10.25 10.05 6.69
C PRO A 162 -10.04 9.64 8.15
N VAL A 163 -9.34 8.54 8.41
CA VAL A 163 -9.24 7.93 9.74
C VAL A 163 -7.85 8.09 10.37
N VAL A 164 -6.88 8.65 9.65
CA VAL A 164 -5.47 8.74 10.05
C VAL A 164 -4.96 10.16 9.86
N ASP A 165 -4.08 10.62 10.75
CA ASP A 165 -3.39 11.89 10.60
C ASP A 165 -2.35 11.88 9.48
N PHE A 166 -2.04 13.05 8.95
CA PHE A 166 -1.13 13.21 7.81
C PHE A 166 0.26 12.59 8.05
N ILE A 167 0.88 12.89 9.19
CA ILE A 167 2.26 12.45 9.48
C ILE A 167 2.35 10.92 9.60
N PRO A 168 1.51 10.24 10.41
CA PRO A 168 1.46 8.77 10.42
C PRO A 168 1.20 8.15 9.05
N TYR A 169 0.32 8.76 8.25
CA TYR A 169 0.00 8.28 6.90
C TYR A 169 1.20 8.39 5.96
N ALA A 170 1.84 9.56 5.91
CA ALA A 170 2.95 9.85 5.00
C ALA A 170 4.19 9.02 5.35
N ILE A 171 4.62 9.04 6.62
CA ILE A 171 5.81 8.30 7.07
C ILE A 171 5.54 6.79 7.04
N GLY A 172 4.37 6.34 7.50
CA GLY A 172 4.03 4.93 7.47
C GLY A 172 3.94 4.38 6.03
N THR A 173 3.44 5.18 5.09
CA THR A 173 3.44 4.82 3.66
C THR A 173 4.84 4.76 3.08
N LEU A 174 5.68 5.76 3.37
CA LEU A 174 7.07 5.78 2.93
C LEU A 174 7.82 4.52 3.39
N ILE A 175 7.78 4.23 4.69
CA ILE A 175 8.49 3.08 5.27
C ILE A 175 7.90 1.76 4.79
N GLY A 176 6.57 1.65 4.79
CA GLY A 176 5.90 0.40 4.46
C GLY A 176 6.00 -0.01 2.99
N LEU A 177 6.21 0.96 2.08
CA LEU A 177 6.41 0.68 0.67
C LEU A 177 7.82 0.20 0.31
N ILE A 178 8.85 0.55 1.09
CA ILE A 178 10.24 0.17 0.83
C ILE A 178 10.39 -1.35 0.60
N PRO A 179 9.96 -2.25 1.51
CA PRO A 179 10.17 -3.68 1.32
C PRO A 179 9.39 -4.23 0.11
N CYS A 180 8.16 -3.75 -0.11
CA CYS A 180 7.34 -4.20 -1.23
C CYS A 180 7.95 -3.76 -2.58
N ASN A 181 8.32 -2.49 -2.70
CA ASN A 181 8.98 -1.97 -3.90
C ASN A 181 10.33 -2.62 -4.13
N PHE A 182 11.12 -2.83 -3.07
CA PHE A 182 12.44 -3.46 -3.18
C PHE A 182 12.35 -4.84 -3.82
N VAL A 183 11.37 -5.67 -3.45
CA VAL A 183 11.15 -6.97 -4.10
C VAL A 183 10.95 -6.82 -5.61
N VAL A 184 10.00 -5.96 -6.01
CA VAL A 184 9.64 -5.77 -7.42
C VAL A 184 10.82 -5.22 -8.22
N VAL A 185 11.51 -4.22 -7.68
CA VAL A 185 12.67 -3.58 -8.31
C VAL A 185 13.87 -4.54 -8.37
N TYR A 186 14.11 -5.32 -7.32
CA TYR A 186 15.18 -6.32 -7.30
C TYR A 186 14.99 -7.40 -8.36
N PHE A 187 13.79 -7.97 -8.45
CA PHE A 187 13.49 -8.98 -9.47
C PHE A 187 13.61 -8.41 -10.88
N SER A 188 13.05 -7.22 -11.13
CA SER A 188 13.10 -6.57 -12.43
C SER A 188 14.52 -6.17 -12.85
N ALA A 189 15.34 -5.65 -11.92
CA ALA A 189 16.77 -5.38 -12.14
C ALA A 189 17.59 -6.66 -12.42
N SER A 190 17.13 -7.82 -11.95
CA SER A 190 17.81 -9.09 -12.21
C SER A 190 17.50 -9.65 -13.62
N MET A 191 16.37 -9.27 -14.24
CA MET A 191 15.97 -9.75 -15.56
C MET A 191 16.90 -9.27 -16.69
N THR A 192 17.46 -8.07 -16.58
CA THR A 192 18.45 -7.54 -17.53
C THR A 192 19.72 -8.39 -17.49
N ASN A 193 20.21 -8.69 -16.30
CA ASN A 193 21.39 -9.56 -16.11
C ASN A 193 21.14 -10.97 -16.66
N ILE A 194 19.95 -11.54 -16.44
CA ILE A 194 19.59 -12.87 -16.94
C ILE A 194 19.60 -12.93 -18.49
N THR A 195 19.15 -11.87 -19.16
CA THR A 195 19.09 -11.84 -20.63
C THR A 195 20.49 -11.81 -21.26
N GLU A 196 21.44 -11.09 -20.64
CA GLU A 196 22.85 -11.09 -21.06
C GLU A 196 23.51 -12.46 -20.87
N VAL A 197 23.10 -13.21 -19.84
CA VAL A 197 23.59 -14.57 -19.53
C VAL A 197 23.15 -15.61 -20.55
N PHE A 198 21.95 -15.46 -21.11
CA PHE A 198 21.46 -16.34 -22.16
C PHE A 198 21.96 -15.96 -23.55
N SER A 199 22.36 -14.69 -23.76
CA SER A 199 22.73 -14.15 -25.07
C SER A 199 24.24 -14.10 -25.34
N SER A 200 25.07 -14.15 -24.29
CA SER A 200 26.54 -14.18 -24.40
C SER A 200 27.10 -15.36 -23.61
N ASN A 201 28.20 -15.96 -24.11
CA ASN A 201 28.91 -17.10 -23.51
C ASN A 201 28.78 -17.11 -21.99
N GLY A 202 28.10 -18.14 -21.46
CA GLY A 202 27.51 -18.18 -20.12
C GLY A 202 28.26 -17.43 -19.02
N MET A 203 27.46 -16.81 -18.15
CA MET A 203 27.85 -16.06 -16.95
C MET A 203 29.15 -16.57 -16.31
N SER A 204 30.14 -15.69 -16.12
CA SER A 204 31.25 -15.96 -15.21
C SER A 204 30.69 -16.49 -13.89
N GLY A 205 31.21 -17.61 -13.38
CA GLY A 205 30.72 -18.23 -12.15
C GLY A 205 30.65 -17.26 -10.97
N GLY A 206 31.49 -16.21 -10.97
CA GLY A 206 31.44 -15.13 -9.98
C GLY A 206 30.15 -14.29 -10.06
N ALA A 207 29.66 -13.96 -11.24
CA ALA A 207 28.44 -13.16 -11.41
C ALA A 207 27.19 -13.96 -11.01
N LEU A 208 27.12 -15.26 -11.35
CA LEU A 208 26.05 -16.15 -10.88
C LEU A 208 26.04 -16.24 -9.34
N THR A 209 27.23 -16.38 -8.74
CA THR A 209 27.39 -16.45 -7.29
C THR A 209 26.93 -15.14 -6.62
N MET A 210 27.28 -13.98 -7.17
CA MET A 210 26.82 -12.68 -6.66
C MET A 210 25.31 -12.49 -6.79
N MET A 211 24.69 -13.00 -7.87
CA MET A 211 23.24 -12.95 -8.03
C MET A 211 22.52 -13.81 -6.98
N ILE A 212 23.02 -15.03 -6.74
CA ILE A 212 22.49 -15.92 -5.70
C ILE A 212 22.66 -15.29 -4.31
N ILE A 213 23.86 -14.80 -3.99
CA ILE A 213 24.14 -14.14 -2.69
C ILE A 213 23.22 -12.95 -2.49
N THR A 214 23.09 -12.07 -3.47
CA THR A 214 22.22 -10.88 -3.35
C THR A 214 20.74 -11.26 -3.25
N THR A 215 20.29 -12.34 -3.90
CA THR A 215 18.90 -12.83 -3.81
C THR A 215 18.64 -13.37 -2.41
N VAL A 216 19.57 -14.17 -1.87
CA VAL A 216 19.48 -14.74 -0.52
C VAL A 216 19.49 -13.64 0.55
N ILE A 217 20.37 -12.64 0.41
CA ILE A 217 20.40 -11.48 1.30
C ILE A 217 19.07 -10.72 1.23
N SER A 218 18.55 -10.47 0.03
CA SER A 218 17.28 -9.77 -0.18
C SER A 218 16.11 -10.48 0.50
N ILE A 219 15.97 -11.79 0.27
CA ILE A 219 14.93 -12.63 0.91
C ILE A 219 15.08 -12.62 2.43
N SER A 220 16.30 -12.75 2.94
CA SER A 220 16.58 -12.73 4.38
C SER A 220 16.21 -11.40 5.03
N LEU A 221 16.49 -10.29 4.34
CA LEU A 221 16.18 -8.94 4.80
C LEU A 221 14.66 -8.70 4.84
N ILE A 222 13.94 -9.20 3.83
CA ILE A 222 12.46 -9.16 3.79
C ILE A 222 11.84 -9.97 4.92
N ILE A 223 12.32 -11.20 5.15
CA ILE A 223 11.83 -12.05 6.24
C ILE A 223 12.12 -11.38 7.59
N GLY A 224 13.33 -10.84 7.77
CA GLY A 224 13.74 -10.12 8.98
C GLY A 224 12.87 -8.90 9.25
N ILE A 225 12.64 -8.05 8.23
CA ILE A 225 11.75 -6.89 8.34
C ILE A 225 10.33 -7.33 8.68
N THR A 226 9.79 -8.32 7.95
CA THR A 226 8.43 -8.83 8.16
C THR A 226 8.26 -9.38 9.59
N TYR A 227 9.26 -10.11 10.08
CA TYR A 227 9.24 -10.69 11.43
C TYR A 227 9.38 -9.61 12.51
N TYR A 228 10.28 -8.64 12.34
CA TYR A 228 10.45 -7.50 13.24
C TYR A 228 9.16 -6.69 13.36
N VAL A 229 8.57 -6.39 12.22
CA VAL A 229 7.32 -5.64 12.09
C VAL A 229 6.16 -6.41 12.75
N LYS A 230 6.05 -7.73 12.51
CA LYS A 230 5.07 -8.60 13.18
C LYS A 230 5.29 -8.69 14.70
N SER A 231 6.55 -8.72 15.15
CA SER A 231 6.89 -8.71 16.57
C SER A 231 6.43 -7.41 17.23
N LYS A 232 6.68 -6.26 16.60
CA LYS A 232 6.26 -4.95 17.11
C LYS A 232 4.74 -4.82 17.18
N ILE A 233 3.99 -5.36 16.21
CA ILE A 233 2.52 -5.46 16.31
C ILE A 233 2.10 -6.18 17.57
N ASN A 234 2.67 -7.36 17.80
CA ASN A 234 2.26 -8.21 18.91
C ASN A 234 2.54 -7.53 20.25
N GLU A 235 3.63 -6.77 20.32
CA GLU A 235 3.95 -5.93 21.48
C GLU A 235 2.90 -4.83 21.70
N LEU A 236 2.51 -4.10 20.65
CA LEU A 236 1.49 -3.04 20.74
C LEU A 236 0.10 -3.59 21.10
N LYS A 237 -0.30 -4.71 20.51
CA LYS A 237 -1.54 -5.41 20.88
C LYS A 237 -1.55 -5.82 22.34
N LYS A 238 -0.41 -6.30 22.86
CA LYS A 238 -0.28 -6.73 24.25
C LYS A 238 -0.33 -5.55 25.22
N ASN A 239 0.24 -4.41 24.85
CA ASN A 239 0.21 -3.19 25.67
C ASN A 239 -1.18 -2.55 25.70
N GLN A 240 -1.91 -2.55 24.57
CA GLN A 240 -3.30 -2.09 24.56
C GLN A 240 -4.24 -3.00 25.36
N ASN A 241 -4.12 -4.33 25.22
CA ASN A 241 -4.92 -5.24 26.06
C ASN A 241 -4.64 -5.05 27.57
N LYS A 242 -3.40 -4.67 27.94
CA LYS A 242 -3.08 -4.31 29.33
C LYS A 242 -3.74 -2.99 29.75
N SER A 243 -3.69 -1.95 28.92
CA SER A 243 -4.34 -0.65 29.21
C SER A 243 -5.86 -0.80 29.35
N SER A 244 -6.52 -1.51 28.43
CA SER A 244 -7.95 -1.78 28.50
C SER A 244 -8.34 -2.58 29.75
N SER A 245 -7.49 -3.50 30.22
CA SER A 245 -7.72 -4.22 31.49
C SER A 245 -7.43 -3.40 32.76
N SER A 246 -6.73 -2.26 32.64
CA SER A 246 -6.50 -1.35 33.79
C SER A 246 -7.60 -0.29 33.89
N ASP A 247 -8.14 0.17 32.77
CA ASP A 247 -9.27 1.10 32.73
C ASP A 247 -10.57 0.45 33.21
N GLU A 248 -10.77 -0.85 32.96
CA GLU A 248 -11.91 -1.64 33.48
C GLU A 248 -11.90 -1.80 35.01
N CYS A 249 -10.73 -1.62 35.64
CA CYS A 249 -10.56 -1.68 37.10
C CYS A 249 -10.84 -0.33 37.79
N LEU A 250 -10.96 0.75 37.02
CA LEU A 250 -11.16 2.12 37.52
C LEU A 250 -12.60 2.64 37.41
N ILE A 251 -13.57 1.81 37.02
CA ILE A 251 -15.00 2.14 37.13
C ILE A 251 -15.46 1.75 38.54
N PRO A 252 -15.69 2.70 39.47
CA PRO A 252 -16.28 2.37 40.76
C PRO A 252 -17.70 1.86 40.54
N LYS A 253 -18.03 0.72 41.13
CA LYS A 253 -19.40 0.19 41.19
C LYS A 253 -20.27 1.00 42.15
N GLU A 254 -20.52 2.28 41.87
CA GLU A 254 -21.32 3.15 42.75
C GLU A 254 -22.69 3.58 42.21
N GLU A 255 -23.10 3.20 40.98
CA GLU A 255 -24.43 3.61 40.45
C GLU A 255 -25.48 2.49 40.38
N GLU A 256 -25.27 1.33 41.00
CA GLU A 256 -26.25 0.22 40.97
C GLU A 256 -27.04 0.04 42.29
N LYS A 257 -27.05 1.04 43.18
CA LYS A 257 -27.72 0.93 44.51
C LYS A 257 -28.78 1.97 44.86
N GLU A 258 -29.13 2.91 43.98
CA GLU A 258 -30.12 3.96 44.31
C GLU A 258 -31.46 3.88 43.54
N ILE A 259 -31.75 2.79 42.82
CA ILE A 259 -33.02 2.67 42.07
C ILE A 259 -34.01 1.65 42.69
N GLU A 260 -33.66 0.96 43.79
CA GLU A 260 -34.58 0.03 44.48
C GLU A 260 -35.33 0.64 45.71
N GLU A 261 -35.16 1.93 46.02
CA GLU A 261 -35.86 2.57 47.17
C GLU A 261 -36.99 3.57 46.83
N GLU A 262 -37.40 3.70 45.56
CA GLU A 262 -38.52 4.60 45.16
C GLU A 262 -39.78 3.89 44.58
N GLU A 263 -40.01 2.62 44.92
CA GLU A 263 -41.35 2.01 44.79
C GLU A 263 -41.84 1.50 46.16
N PHE A 264 -42.29 2.46 46.98
CA PHE A 264 -43.30 2.25 48.03
C PHE A 264 -44.46 3.23 47.82
#